data_AF-A0A6J6R076-F1
#
_entry.id   AF-A0A6J6R076-F1
#
_cell.length_a   1.000
_cell.length_b   1.000
_cell.length_c   1.000
_cell.angle_alpha   90.00
_cell.angle_beta   90.00
_cell.angle_gamma   90.00
#
_symmetry.space_group_name_H-M   'P 1'
#
loop_
_entity.id
_entity.type
_entity.pdbx_description
1 polymer ?
#
loop_
_entity_poly.entity_id
_entity_poly.type
_entity_poly.pdbx_seq_one_letter_code
_entity_poly.pdbx_strand_id
1 'polypeptide(L)' 'MERFRDCFYRPFLTNSDNYERWMRLGAKDTKARAAEIYLKKLEDYVQPEMDPRMKQELDEFVAKRKSQLD' A
#
# COMPACT_ATOMS: atom_id res chain seq x y z
N MET A 1 -6.30 -0.09 -31.72
CA MET A 1 -5.46 0.22 -30.52
C MET A 1 -6.15 -0.07 -29.19
N GLU A 2 -7.47 -0.25 -29.12
CA GLU A 2 -8.17 -0.43 -27.83
C GLU A 2 -7.70 -1.67 -27.05
N ARG A 3 -7.44 -2.80 -27.72
CA ARG A 3 -6.99 -4.04 -27.07
C ARG A 3 -5.57 -3.99 -26.49
N PHE A 4 -4.75 -2.97 -26.80
CA PHE A 4 -3.37 -2.90 -26.29
C PHE A 4 -3.29 -2.36 -24.85
N ARG A 5 -4.32 -1.65 -24.35
CA ARG A 5 -4.26 -0.98 -23.05
C ARG A 5 -4.37 -1.93 -21.86
N ASP A 6 -5.04 -3.07 -22.04
CA ASP A 6 -5.39 -4.02 -20.97
C ASP A 6 -4.63 -5.34 -21.06
N CYS A 7 -3.90 -5.58 -22.16
CA CYS A 7 -3.08 -6.78 -22.32
C CYS A 7 -1.81 -6.79 -21.45
N PHE A 8 -1.43 -5.64 -20.88
CA PHE A 8 -0.19 -5.50 -20.13
C PHE A 8 -0.44 -4.94 -18.74
N TYR A 9 0.18 -5.56 -17.74
CA TYR A 9 0.25 -5.03 -16.39
C TYR A 9 1.02 -3.70 -16.39
N ARG A 10 0.49 -2.71 -15.66
CA ARG A 10 1.15 -1.41 -15.45
C ARG A 10 1.87 -1.41 -14.11
N PRO A 11 3.21 -1.50 -14.08
CA PRO A 11 3.94 -1.51 -12.83
C PRO A 11 3.89 -0.13 -12.16
N PHE A 12 3.57 -0.10 -10.86
CA PHE A 12 3.56 1.13 -10.07
C PHE A 12 4.91 1.42 -9.39
N LEU A 13 5.77 0.40 -9.22
CA LEU A 13 7.07 0.51 -8.53
C LEU A 13 8.27 0.67 -9.48
N THR A 14 8.28 -0.02 -10.62
CA THR A 14 9.42 -0.06 -11.55
C THR A 14 9.63 1.27 -12.28
N ASN A 15 10.87 1.61 -12.66
CA ASN A 15 11.17 2.77 -13.52
C ASN A 15 11.52 2.28 -14.92
N SER A 16 10.94 2.88 -15.95
CA SER A 16 11.29 2.66 -17.36
C SER A 16 11.80 3.93 -18.04
N ASP A 17 12.07 4.99 -17.29
CA ASP A 17 12.73 6.19 -17.79
C ASP A 17 14.14 5.84 -18.28
N ASN A 18 14.58 6.51 -19.33
CA ASN A 18 15.98 6.44 -19.75
C ASN A 18 16.91 7.06 -18.68
N TYR A 19 18.21 6.80 -18.82
CA TYR A 19 19.22 7.22 -17.84
C TYR A 19 19.20 8.74 -17.56
N GLU A 20 19.17 9.58 -18.59
CA GLU A 20 19.20 11.04 -18.43
C GLU A 20 17.98 11.59 -17.68
N ARG A 21 16.80 11.00 -17.91
CA ARG A 21 15.58 11.37 -17.22
C ARG A 21 15.59 10.87 -15.78
N TRP A 22 15.97 9.61 -15.56
CA TRP A 22 16.11 9.05 -14.20
C TRP A 22 17.10 9.86 -13.35
N MET A 23 18.25 10.24 -13.91
CA MET A 23 19.23 11.09 -13.24
C MET A 23 18.66 12.46 -12.88
N ARG A 24 17.98 13.14 -13.82
CA ARG A 24 17.33 14.44 -13.56
C ARG A 24 16.23 14.38 -12.50
N LEU A 25 15.56 13.24 -12.37
CA LEU A 25 14.51 13.00 -11.38
C LEU A 25 15.05 12.52 -10.01
N GLY A 26 16.36 12.65 -9.79
CA GLY A 26 17.00 12.39 -8.50
C GLY A 26 17.51 10.97 -8.32
N ALA A 27 17.66 10.20 -9.41
CA ALA A 27 18.31 8.89 -9.41
C ALA A 27 17.76 7.92 -8.35
N LYS A 28 16.44 7.95 -8.11
CA LYS A 28 15.79 7.19 -7.06
C LYS A 28 15.89 5.69 -7.34
N ASP A 29 16.41 4.95 -6.37
CA ASP A 29 16.40 3.49 -6.40
C ASP A 29 15.00 2.93 -6.07
N THR A 30 14.85 1.61 -6.17
CA THR A 30 13.58 0.92 -5.90
C THR A 30 13.11 1.12 -4.46
N LYS A 31 14.04 1.21 -3.49
CA LYS A 31 13.71 1.37 -2.08
C LYS A 31 13.14 2.77 -1.81
N ALA A 32 13.77 3.81 -2.31
CA ALA A 32 13.31 5.20 -2.18
C ALA A 32 11.92 5.38 -2.78
N ARG A 33 11.67 4.79 -3.96
CA ARG A 33 10.36 4.83 -4.59
C ARG A 33 9.30 4.03 -3.83
N ALA A 34 9.65 2.85 -3.33
CA ALA A 34 8.76 2.07 -2.48
C ALA A 34 8.36 2.86 -1.23
N ALA A 35 9.31 3.63 -0.66
CA ALA A 35 9.06 4.47 0.50
C ALA A 35 8.01 5.54 0.24
N GLU A 36 8.15 6.28 -0.86
CA GLU A 36 7.19 7.29 -1.28
C GLU A 36 5.79 6.68 -1.50
N ILE A 37 5.72 5.50 -2.12
CA ILE A 37 4.45 4.82 -2.40
C ILE A 37 3.75 4.39 -1.11
N TYR A 38 4.46 3.73 -0.17
CA TYR A 38 3.78 3.25 1.04
C TYR A 38 3.39 4.40 1.97
N LEU A 39 4.21 5.45 2.07
CA LEU A 39 3.89 6.63 2.87
C LEU A 39 2.63 7.30 2.34
N LYS A 40 2.54 7.50 1.01
CA LYS A 40 1.33 8.03 0.38
C LYS A 40 0.11 7.13 0.60
N LYS A 41 0.28 5.81 0.49
CA LYS A 41 -0.83 4.86 0.75
C LYS A 41 -1.34 4.92 2.19
N LEU A 42 -0.46 5.16 3.17
CA LEU A 42 -0.85 5.33 4.57
C LEU A 42 -1.57 6.67 4.79
N GLU A 43 -1.09 7.74 4.15
CA GLU A 43 -1.75 9.06 4.20
C GLU A 43 -3.14 9.03 3.57
N ASP A 44 -3.27 8.37 2.41
CA ASP A 44 -4.53 8.25 1.68
C ASP A 44 -5.48 7.17 2.28
N TYR A 45 -5.04 6.40 3.29
CA TYR A 45 -5.83 5.29 3.82
C TYR A 45 -7.03 5.78 4.63
N VAL A 46 -8.21 5.32 4.24
CA VAL A 46 -9.44 5.47 5.02
C VAL A 46 -9.90 4.08 5.45
N GLN A 47 -10.07 3.89 6.75
CA GLN A 47 -10.59 2.63 7.28
C GLN A 47 -12.00 2.41 6.74
N PRO A 48 -12.29 1.24 6.13
CA PRO A 48 -13.64 0.91 5.71
C PRO A 48 -14.61 0.90 6.90
N GLU A 49 -15.85 1.30 6.65
CA GLU A 49 -16.90 1.23 7.66
C GLU A 49 -17.08 -0.21 8.14
N MET A 50 -17.20 -0.37 9.45
CA MET A 50 -17.43 -1.64 10.11
C MET A 50 -18.46 -1.45 11.20
N ASP A 51 -19.37 -2.42 11.34
CA ASP A 51 -20.39 -2.41 12.39
C ASP A 51 -19.71 -2.24 13.78
N PRO A 52 -20.05 -1.18 14.53
CA PRO A 52 -19.51 -0.94 15.87
C PRO A 52 -19.71 -2.11 16.82
N ARG A 53 -20.81 -2.85 16.69
CA ARG A 53 -21.08 -4.02 17.52
C ARG A 53 -20.09 -5.14 17.22
N MET A 54 -19.83 -5.43 15.95
CA MET A 54 -18.83 -6.43 15.55
C MET A 54 -17.43 -6.02 15.99
N LYS A 55 -17.09 -4.72 15.88
CA LYS A 55 -15.81 -4.18 16.37
C LYS A 55 -15.62 -4.51 17.86
N GLN A 56 -16.65 -4.22 18.66
CA GLN A 56 -16.62 -4.47 20.10
C GLN A 56 -16.49 -5.96 20.44
N GLU A 57 -17.28 -6.82 19.80
CA GLU A 57 -17.24 -8.27 20.04
C GLU A 57 -15.85 -8.85 19.71
N LEU A 58 -15.19 -8.35 18.65
CA LEU A 58 -13.82 -8.72 18.31
C LEU A 58 -12.81 -8.26 19.37
N ASP A 59 -12.93 -7.02 19.84
CA ASP A 59 -12.03 -6.46 20.85
C ASP A 59 -12.15 -7.22 22.20
N GLU A 60 -13.38 -7.58 22.60
CA GLU A 60 -13.65 -8.40 23.79
C GLU A 60 -13.07 -9.81 23.68
N PHE A 61 -13.24 -10.46 22.52
CA PHE A 61 -12.65 -11.78 22.28
C PHE A 61 -11.12 -11.74 22.37
N VAL A 62 -10.48 -10.74 21.75
CA VAL A 62 -9.03 -10.58 21.79
C VAL A 62 -8.54 -10.35 23.21
N ALA A 63 -9.23 -9.52 24.00
CA ALA A 63 -8.89 -9.28 25.40
C ALA A 63 -8.97 -10.57 26.25
N LYS A 64 -10.06 -11.33 26.11
CA LYS A 64 -10.26 -12.62 26.78
C LYS A 64 -9.18 -13.64 26.40
N ARG A 65 -8.72 -13.65 25.14
CA ARG A 65 -7.66 -14.59 24.71
C ARG A 65 -6.29 -14.21 25.24
N LYS A 66 -5.95 -12.91 25.27
CA LYS A 66 -4.68 -12.44 25.85
C LYS A 66 -4.58 -12.82 27.32
N SER A 67 -5.64 -12.60 28.10
CA SER A 67 -5.65 -12.94 29.54
C SER A 67 -5.59 -14.43 29.87
N GLN A 68 -5.73 -15.32 28.87
CA GLN A 68 -5.61 -16.77 29.03
C GLN A 68 -4.22 -17.29 28.65
N LEU A 69 -3.40 -16.45 28.02
CA LEU A 69 -2.06 -16.79 27.53
C LEU A 69 -0.96 -16.16 28.41
N ASP A 70 -1.30 -15.12 29.17
CA ASP A 70 -0.51 -14.59 30.28
C ASP A 70 -0.67 -15.49 31.54
#